data_AF-A0A0P9TZF6-F1
#
_entry.id   AF-A0A0P9TZF6-F1
#
_cell.length_a   1.000
_cell.length_b   1.000
_cell.length_c   1.000
_cell.angle_alpha   90.00
_cell.angle_beta   90.00
_cell.angle_gamma   90.00
#
_symmetry.space_group_name_H-M   'P 1'
#
loop_
_entity.id
_entity.type
_entity.pdbx_description
1 polymer ?
#
loop_
_entity_poly.entity_id
_entity_poly.type
_entity_poly.pdbx_seq_one_letter_code
_entity_poly.pdbx_strand_id
1 'polypeptide(L)'
;REQTLGDWAPQLQRMIDLRNTLGLRSPIHSLARILNPLQARCGLQSIFHPGYQSVHRDASSLLGDNAIVVKGDGGEIEINPDTISHLYGTTGGQPWDEEWPALSPRRHVKPATLDPQQLLALWRGEIDDSYPQLALISTIALALRGLGVARDDAFEQARVFWDRRAKNL
;
A
#
# COMPACT_ATOMS: atom_id res chain seq x y z
N ARG A 1 19.99 -4.21 -12.61
CA ARG A 1 20.75 -4.02 -11.34
C ARG A 1 19.74 -3.51 -10.34
N GLU A 2 19.37 -4.31 -9.34
CA GLU A 2 18.54 -3.84 -8.24
C GLU A 2 19.32 -2.74 -7.50
N GLN A 3 18.73 -1.55 -7.39
CA GLN A 3 19.29 -0.49 -6.56
C GLN A 3 18.88 -0.79 -5.11
N THR A 4 19.87 -0.96 -4.25
CA THR A 4 19.67 -1.16 -2.82
C THR A 4 19.63 0.19 -2.10
N LEU A 5 19.12 0.24 -0.86
CA LEU A 5 19.19 1.45 -0.03
C LEU A 5 20.65 1.95 0.12
N GLY A 6 21.62 1.04 0.13
CA GLY A 6 23.04 1.37 0.21
C GLY A 6 23.57 2.18 -0.97
N ASP A 7 22.96 2.05 -2.16
CA ASP A 7 23.43 2.73 -3.38
C ASP A 7 23.13 4.23 -3.37
N TRP A 8 22.10 4.67 -2.65
CA TRP A 8 21.67 6.08 -2.63
C TRP A 8 21.56 6.69 -1.23
N ALA A 9 21.48 5.88 -0.17
CA ALA A 9 21.49 6.33 1.23
C ALA A 9 22.36 5.43 2.12
N PRO A 10 23.69 5.37 1.88
CA PRO A 10 24.61 4.46 2.58
C PRO A 10 24.64 4.67 4.10
N GLN A 11 24.38 5.88 4.58
CA GLN A 11 24.28 6.17 6.02
C GLN A 11 23.06 5.49 6.64
N LEU A 12 21.90 5.51 5.96
CA LEU A 12 20.70 4.81 6.43
C LEU A 12 20.90 3.30 6.40
N GLN A 13 21.54 2.77 5.36
CA GLN A 13 21.91 1.35 5.30
C GLN A 13 22.78 0.95 6.50
N ARG A 14 23.81 1.74 6.82
CA ARG A 14 24.66 1.50 8.00
C ARG A 14 23.85 1.47 9.30
N MET A 15 22.87 2.36 9.45
CA MET A 15 22.00 2.37 10.64
C MET A 15 21.07 1.16 10.71
N ILE A 16 20.62 0.63 9.56
CA ILE A 16 19.86 -0.63 9.50
C ILE A 16 20.76 -1.81 9.89
N ASP A 17 22.00 -1.84 9.41
CA ASP A 17 22.95 -2.93 9.65
C ASP A 17 23.39 -3.06 11.11
N LEU A 18 23.24 -2.01 11.91
CA LEU A 18 23.43 -2.06 13.37
C LEU A 18 22.55 -3.12 14.04
N ARG A 19 21.47 -3.59 13.41
CA ARG A 19 20.68 -4.74 13.89
C ARG A 19 21.53 -6.00 14.09
N ASN A 20 22.57 -6.19 13.27
CA ASN A 20 23.44 -7.36 13.35
C ASN A 20 24.35 -7.28 14.58
N THR A 21 24.59 -6.07 15.10
CA THR A 21 25.35 -5.83 16.34
C THR A 21 24.44 -5.81 17.56
N LEU A 22 23.27 -5.18 17.46
CA LEU A 22 22.37 -4.93 18.60
C LEU A 22 21.29 -6.00 18.80
N GLY A 23 21.04 -6.86 17.81
CA GLY A 23 20.00 -7.90 17.84
C GLY A 23 18.56 -7.36 17.76
N LEU A 24 18.36 -6.06 17.52
CA LEU A 24 17.06 -5.39 17.51
C LEU A 24 16.77 -4.69 16.18
N ARG A 25 15.48 -4.54 15.83
CA ARG A 25 15.07 -3.72 14.70
C ARG A 25 15.16 -2.24 15.06
N SER A 26 15.96 -1.51 14.28
CA SER A 26 16.10 -0.05 14.40
C SER A 26 14.84 0.70 13.95
N PRO A 27 14.50 1.87 14.55
CA PRO A 27 13.45 2.77 14.06
C PRO A 27 13.58 3.16 12.57
N ILE A 28 14.79 3.00 12.00
CA ILE A 28 15.05 3.26 10.59
C ILE A 28 14.23 2.36 9.65
N HIS A 29 13.80 1.17 10.09
CA HIS A 29 12.92 0.32 9.27
C HIS A 29 11.56 0.98 9.00
N SER A 30 11.03 1.72 9.98
CA SER A 30 9.79 2.48 9.81
C SER A 30 10.03 3.76 9.03
N LEU A 31 11.13 4.48 9.33
CA LEU A 31 11.49 5.71 8.62
C LEU A 31 11.72 5.49 7.13
N ALA A 32 12.36 4.39 6.74
CA ALA A 32 12.65 4.10 5.34
C ALA A 32 11.39 4.04 4.47
N ARG A 33 10.22 3.70 5.05
CA ARG A 33 8.93 3.67 4.34
C ARG A 33 8.36 5.06 4.04
N ILE A 34 8.89 6.11 4.65
CA ILE A 34 8.45 7.51 4.46
C ILE A 34 9.32 8.20 3.41
N LEU A 35 10.49 7.64 3.07
CA LEU A 35 11.41 8.28 2.14
C LEU A 35 10.81 8.42 0.74
N ASN A 36 10.87 9.64 0.20
CA ASN A 36 10.39 9.98 -1.13
C ASN A 36 11.52 10.57 -2.01
N PRO A 37 12.62 9.84 -2.25
CA PRO A 37 13.81 10.39 -2.91
C PRO A 37 13.58 10.81 -4.37
N LEU A 38 12.55 10.26 -5.02
CA LEU A 38 12.18 10.58 -6.40
C LEU A 38 11.02 11.58 -6.48
N GLN A 39 10.60 12.16 -5.36
CA GLN A 39 9.52 13.15 -5.29
C GLN A 39 8.22 12.66 -5.97
N ALA A 40 7.83 11.42 -5.69
CA ALA A 40 6.54 10.90 -6.10
C ALA A 40 5.41 11.81 -5.62
N ARG A 41 4.43 12.05 -6.49
CA ARG A 41 3.28 12.93 -6.21
C ARG A 41 2.44 12.51 -5.00
N CYS A 42 2.47 11.20 -4.68
CA CYS A 42 1.82 10.61 -3.53
C CYS A 42 2.60 9.37 -3.09
N GLY A 43 2.86 9.23 -1.79
CA GLY A 43 3.41 8.01 -1.18
C GLY A 43 2.31 7.13 -0.59
N LEU A 44 2.28 5.85 -0.94
CA LEU A 44 1.46 4.86 -0.26
C LEU A 44 2.32 4.13 0.77
N GLN A 45 1.86 4.07 2.01
CA GLN A 45 2.59 3.48 3.12
C GLN A 45 1.75 2.38 3.77
N SER A 46 2.38 1.23 4.02
CA SER A 46 1.77 0.14 4.78
C SER A 46 2.46 0.02 6.13
N ILE A 47 1.69 -0.26 7.16
CA ILE A 47 2.18 -0.51 8.52
C ILE A 47 1.67 -1.86 9.03
N PHE A 48 2.44 -2.49 9.91
CA PHE A 48 2.09 -3.78 10.49
C PHE A 48 1.22 -3.65 11.75
N HIS A 49 1.46 -2.62 12.57
CA HIS A 49 0.82 -2.47 13.88
C HIS A 49 -0.08 -1.22 13.95
N PRO A 50 -1.35 -1.36 14.38
CA PRO A 50 -2.34 -0.27 14.41
C PRO A 50 -2.00 1.00 15.23
N GLY A 51 -0.85 1.05 15.90
CA GLY A 51 -0.36 2.23 16.62
C GLY A 51 0.54 3.14 15.79
N TYR A 52 0.90 2.76 14.56
CA TYR A 52 1.87 3.52 13.75
C TYR A 52 1.23 4.42 12.69
N GLN A 53 -0.06 4.26 12.38
CA GLN A 53 -0.69 5.02 11.29
C GLN A 53 -0.65 6.53 11.54
N SER A 54 -1.06 6.97 12.72
CA SER A 54 -1.05 8.39 13.08
C SER A 54 0.36 8.95 13.06
N VAL A 55 1.34 8.23 13.61
CA VAL A 55 2.76 8.63 13.60
C VAL A 55 3.27 8.83 12.18
N HIS A 56 2.96 7.91 11.26
CA HIS A 56 3.36 8.02 9.86
C HIS A 56 2.66 9.17 9.11
N ARG A 57 1.36 9.37 9.37
CA ARG A 57 0.59 10.49 8.82
C ARG A 57 1.14 11.83 9.33
N ASP A 58 1.38 11.94 10.62
CA ASP A 58 1.88 13.16 11.24
C ASP A 58 3.31 13.47 10.76
N ALA A 59 4.15 12.45 10.58
CA ALA A 59 5.46 12.61 9.94
C ALA A 59 5.34 13.10 8.49
N SER A 60 4.43 12.53 7.70
CA SER A 60 4.16 12.97 6.32
C SER A 60 3.61 14.40 6.28
N SER A 61 2.80 14.77 7.29
CA SER A 61 2.28 16.13 7.47
C SER A 61 3.40 17.14 7.72
N LEU A 62 4.37 16.81 8.58
CA LEU A 62 5.55 17.64 8.83
C LEU A 62 6.44 17.79 7.59
N LEU A 63 6.52 16.76 6.75
CA LEU A 63 7.26 16.79 5.48
C LEU A 63 6.51 17.55 4.36
N GLY A 64 5.22 17.84 4.55
CA GLY A 64 4.37 18.41 3.51
C GLY A 64 3.99 17.43 2.40
N ASP A 65 4.23 16.13 2.60
CA ASP A 65 4.01 15.09 1.61
C ASP A 65 2.52 14.79 1.43
N ASN A 66 2.15 14.42 0.19
CA ASN A 66 0.89 13.73 -0.03
C ASN A 66 1.12 12.24 0.24
N ALA A 67 0.43 11.68 1.23
CA ALA A 67 0.61 10.27 1.56
C ALA A 67 -0.70 9.65 2.05
N ILE A 68 -0.82 8.33 1.90
CA ILE A 68 -1.85 7.55 2.60
C ILE A 68 -1.18 6.38 3.30
N VAL A 69 -1.46 6.27 4.60
CA VAL A 69 -1.02 5.16 5.44
C VAL A 69 -2.20 4.23 5.67
N VAL A 70 -2.00 2.94 5.40
CA VAL A 70 -2.98 1.88 5.64
C VAL A 70 -2.32 0.72 6.38
N LYS A 71 -3.12 -0.10 7.06
CA LYS A 71 -2.68 -1.43 7.46
C LYS A 71 -2.97 -2.37 6.30
N GLY A 72 -2.02 -2.52 5.38
CA GLY A 72 -2.22 -3.40 4.24
C GLY A 72 -2.06 -4.88 4.59
N ASP A 73 -2.58 -5.73 3.72
CA ASP A 73 -2.56 -7.18 3.90
C ASP A 73 -1.13 -7.72 3.87
N GLY A 74 -0.76 -8.56 4.85
CA GLY A 74 0.62 -9.02 5.02
C GLY A 74 1.66 -7.91 5.30
N GLY A 75 1.23 -6.66 5.51
CA GLY A 75 2.10 -5.48 5.64
C GLY A 75 2.62 -4.92 4.30
N GLU A 76 2.05 -5.38 3.19
CA GLU A 76 2.24 -4.84 1.84
C GLU A 76 1.26 -3.70 1.56
N ILE A 77 1.43 -2.99 0.45
CA ILE A 77 0.49 -1.96 -0.01
C ILE A 77 -0.66 -2.65 -0.74
N GLU A 78 -1.50 -3.35 0.01
CA GLU A 78 -2.67 -4.03 -0.51
C GLU A 78 -3.85 -3.81 0.44
N ILE A 79 -4.98 -3.33 -0.09
CA ILE A 79 -6.21 -3.22 0.68
C ILE A 79 -6.86 -4.59 0.82
N ASN A 80 -7.16 -4.98 2.06
CA ASN A 80 -7.91 -6.19 2.33
C ASN A 80 -9.41 -5.93 2.14
N PRO A 81 -10.07 -6.54 1.14
CA PRO A 81 -11.46 -6.28 0.81
C PRO A 81 -12.45 -6.90 1.83
N ASP A 82 -11.99 -7.75 2.74
CA ASP A 82 -12.86 -8.46 3.69
C ASP A 82 -12.96 -7.76 5.04
N THR A 83 -12.28 -6.63 5.21
CA THR A 83 -12.20 -5.89 6.45
C THR A 83 -12.38 -4.39 6.21
N ILE A 84 -12.84 -3.70 7.25
CA ILE A 84 -12.82 -2.25 7.27
C ILE A 84 -11.37 -1.77 7.14
N SER A 85 -11.13 -0.84 6.22
CA SER A 85 -9.83 -0.23 6.00
C SER A 85 -9.84 1.20 6.52
N HIS A 86 -8.94 1.50 7.46
CA HIS A 86 -8.72 2.86 7.95
C HIS A 86 -7.55 3.48 7.19
N LEU A 87 -7.80 4.61 6.55
CA LEU A 87 -6.83 5.39 5.80
C LEU A 87 -6.45 6.61 6.62
N TYR A 88 -5.14 6.80 6.79
CA TYR A 88 -4.58 7.98 7.45
C TYR A 88 -3.78 8.75 6.41
N GLY A 89 -4.40 9.81 5.92
CA GLY A 89 -3.90 10.56 4.78
C GLY A 89 -3.30 11.91 5.14
N THR A 90 -2.52 12.43 4.22
CA THR A 90 -1.99 13.78 4.25
C THR A 90 -2.08 14.36 2.85
N THR A 91 -2.52 15.61 2.73
CA THR A 91 -2.51 16.35 1.47
C THR A 91 -1.96 17.74 1.69
N GLY A 92 -0.81 18.06 1.07
CA GLY A 92 -0.12 19.34 1.26
C GLY A 92 0.18 19.66 2.72
N GLY A 93 0.58 18.64 3.49
CA GLY A 93 0.83 18.77 4.93
C GLY A 93 -0.42 18.79 5.81
N GLN A 94 -1.64 18.71 5.25
CA GLN A 94 -2.89 18.66 6.01
C GLN A 94 -3.32 17.21 6.25
N PRO A 95 -3.43 16.75 7.52
CA PRO A 95 -3.85 15.39 7.83
C PRO A 95 -5.36 15.22 7.62
N TRP A 96 -5.77 14.02 7.21
CA TRP A 96 -7.16 13.60 7.12
C TRP A 96 -7.28 12.10 7.38
N ASP A 97 -8.43 11.66 7.85
CA ASP A 97 -8.72 10.25 8.08
C ASP A 97 -9.99 9.84 7.31
N GLU A 98 -10.00 8.62 6.81
CA GLU A 98 -11.13 8.05 6.07
C GLU A 98 -11.30 6.57 6.41
N GLU A 99 -12.54 6.10 6.41
CA GLU A 99 -12.85 4.69 6.61
C GLU A 99 -13.52 4.12 5.36
N TRP A 100 -13.01 2.99 4.89
CA TRP A 100 -13.60 2.23 3.80
C TRP A 100 -14.23 0.95 4.36
N PRO A 101 -15.51 0.68 4.04
CA PRO A 101 -16.17 -0.54 4.48
C PRO A 101 -15.55 -1.77 3.79
N ALA A 102 -15.77 -2.94 4.39
CA ALA A 102 -15.48 -4.20 3.70
C ALA A 102 -16.29 -4.28 2.40
N LEU A 103 -15.64 -4.74 1.33
CA LEU A 103 -16.23 -4.93 0.00
C LEU A 103 -16.81 -6.33 -0.19
N SER A 104 -16.45 -7.27 0.69
CA SER A 104 -17.01 -8.61 0.72
C SER A 104 -17.90 -8.82 1.96
N PRO A 105 -19.07 -9.48 1.82
CA PRO A 105 -19.93 -9.81 2.96
C PRO A 105 -19.32 -10.90 3.86
N ARG A 106 -18.36 -11.67 3.36
CA ARG A 106 -17.70 -12.77 4.09
C ARG A 106 -16.21 -12.77 3.82
N ARG A 107 -15.43 -13.22 4.81
CA ARG A 107 -14.00 -13.43 4.62
C ARG A 107 -13.75 -14.56 3.62
N HIS A 108 -12.88 -14.31 2.67
CA HIS A 108 -12.39 -15.31 1.75
C HIS A 108 -11.42 -16.27 2.46
N VAL A 109 -11.38 -17.51 1.99
CA VAL A 109 -10.38 -18.48 2.42
C VAL A 109 -9.18 -18.32 1.52
N LYS A 110 -8.07 -17.82 2.08
CA LYS A 110 -6.83 -17.70 1.32
C LYS A 110 -6.25 -19.08 1.03
N PRO A 111 -5.77 -19.33 -0.20
CA PRO A 111 -5.11 -20.59 -0.51
C PRO A 111 -3.86 -20.77 0.36
N ALA A 112 -3.56 -22.03 0.72
CA ALA A 112 -2.42 -22.35 1.57
C ALA A 112 -1.06 -22.07 0.89
N THR A 113 -1.05 -22.04 -0.44
CA THR A 113 0.13 -21.78 -1.26
C THR A 113 -0.18 -20.74 -2.32
N LEU A 114 0.82 -19.91 -2.62
CA LEU A 114 0.75 -18.95 -3.72
C LEU A 114 1.14 -19.65 -5.03
N ASP A 115 0.24 -19.65 -6.01
CA ASP A 115 0.51 -20.12 -7.37
C ASP A 115 0.48 -18.93 -8.35
N PRO A 116 1.63 -18.51 -8.91
CA PRO A 116 1.68 -17.43 -9.89
C PRO A 116 0.82 -17.67 -11.14
N GLN A 117 0.53 -18.93 -11.50
CA GLN A 117 -0.33 -19.24 -12.64
C GLN A 117 -1.77 -18.81 -12.41
N GLN A 118 -2.26 -18.87 -11.16
CA GLN A 118 -3.59 -18.37 -10.82
C GLN A 118 -3.68 -16.85 -10.97
N LEU A 119 -2.63 -16.12 -10.60
CA LEU A 119 -2.57 -14.67 -10.81
C LEU A 119 -2.64 -14.31 -12.29
N LEU A 120 -1.92 -15.05 -13.15
CA LEU A 120 -1.97 -14.87 -14.61
C LEU A 120 -3.35 -15.21 -15.16
N ALA A 121 -3.93 -16.34 -14.78
CA ALA A 121 -5.27 -16.74 -15.22
C ALA A 121 -6.34 -15.69 -14.84
N LEU A 122 -6.28 -15.16 -13.61
CA LEU A 122 -7.18 -14.08 -13.17
C LEU A 122 -6.96 -12.80 -14.00
N TRP A 123 -5.71 -12.43 -14.21
CA TRP A 123 -5.37 -11.25 -15.01
C TRP A 123 -5.89 -11.38 -16.45
N ARG A 124 -5.78 -12.57 -17.06
CA ARG A 124 -6.32 -12.86 -18.39
C ARG A 124 -7.86 -13.01 -18.41
N GLY A 125 -8.49 -13.17 -17.25
CA GLY A 125 -9.93 -13.40 -17.12
C GLY A 125 -10.34 -14.84 -17.45
N GLU A 126 -9.42 -15.78 -17.31
CA GLU A 126 -9.64 -17.22 -17.49
C GLU A 126 -10.29 -17.85 -16.25
N ILE A 127 -10.10 -17.22 -15.08
CA ILE A 127 -10.77 -17.59 -13.82
C ILE A 127 -11.47 -16.38 -13.21
N ASP A 128 -12.47 -16.66 -12.38
CA ASP A 128 -13.16 -15.67 -11.57
C ASP A 128 -12.86 -15.95 -10.09
N ASP A 129 -12.24 -14.98 -9.43
CA ASP A 129 -11.96 -14.99 -8.00
C ASP A 129 -12.14 -13.57 -7.46
N SER A 130 -13.14 -13.42 -6.59
CA SER A 130 -13.54 -12.14 -6.04
C SER A 130 -12.50 -11.53 -5.12
N TYR A 131 -11.71 -12.32 -4.38
CA TYR A 131 -10.75 -11.76 -3.43
C TYR A 131 -9.66 -10.92 -4.12
N PRO A 132 -8.81 -11.50 -5.00
CA PRO A 132 -7.73 -10.76 -5.63
C PRO A 132 -8.26 -9.64 -6.54
N GLN A 133 -9.43 -9.82 -7.17
CA GLN A 133 -10.07 -8.75 -7.95
C GLN A 133 -10.44 -7.55 -7.07
N LEU A 134 -11.12 -7.77 -5.94
CA LEU A 134 -11.50 -6.69 -5.03
C LEU A 134 -10.27 -6.03 -4.38
N ALA A 135 -9.27 -6.82 -3.98
CA ALA A 135 -8.01 -6.31 -3.44
C ALA A 135 -7.28 -5.39 -4.44
N LEU A 136 -7.22 -5.80 -5.71
CA LEU A 136 -6.57 -5.01 -6.76
C LEU A 136 -7.35 -3.73 -7.09
N ILE A 137 -8.68 -3.81 -7.26
CA ILE A 137 -9.52 -2.64 -7.52
C ILE A 137 -9.42 -1.63 -6.36
N SER A 138 -9.53 -2.08 -5.11
CA SER A 138 -9.45 -1.20 -3.96
C SER A 138 -8.04 -0.61 -3.76
N THR A 139 -6.99 -1.34 -4.09
CA THR A 139 -5.61 -0.83 -4.04
C THR A 139 -5.33 0.22 -5.13
N ILE A 140 -5.90 0.05 -6.34
CA ILE A 140 -5.86 1.09 -7.38
C ILE A 140 -6.65 2.32 -6.92
N ALA A 141 -7.84 2.12 -6.35
CA ALA A 141 -8.65 3.21 -5.82
C ALA A 141 -7.90 3.97 -4.70
N LEU A 142 -7.11 3.28 -3.87
CA LEU A 142 -6.27 3.90 -2.84
C LEU A 142 -5.24 4.84 -3.45
N ALA A 143 -4.56 4.40 -4.52
CA ALA A 143 -3.60 5.24 -5.24
C ALA A 143 -4.27 6.48 -5.85
N LEU A 144 -5.43 6.32 -6.51
CA LEU A 144 -6.20 7.42 -7.08
C LEU A 144 -6.70 8.39 -6.00
N ARG A 145 -7.15 7.87 -4.85
CA ARG A 145 -7.55 8.67 -3.68
C ARG A 145 -6.39 9.53 -3.18
N GLY A 146 -5.18 8.96 -3.12
CA GLY A 146 -3.95 9.67 -2.74
C GLY A 146 -3.52 10.74 -3.74
N LEU A 147 -3.94 10.60 -5.00
CA LEU A 147 -3.76 11.61 -6.05
C LEU A 147 -4.88 12.68 -6.06
N GLY A 148 -5.81 12.64 -5.09
CA GLY A 148 -6.84 13.65 -4.91
C GLY A 148 -8.19 13.33 -5.57
N VAL A 149 -8.37 12.13 -6.14
CA VAL A 149 -9.68 11.70 -6.67
C VAL A 149 -10.62 11.37 -5.51
N ALA A 150 -11.89 11.78 -5.59
CA ALA A 150 -12.88 11.41 -4.57
C ALA A 150 -13.06 9.88 -4.51
N ARG A 151 -13.42 9.35 -3.34
CA ARG A 151 -13.48 7.90 -3.11
C ARG A 151 -14.29 7.15 -4.18
N ASP A 152 -15.52 7.58 -4.42
CA ASP A 152 -16.43 6.86 -5.32
C ASP A 152 -15.91 6.91 -6.77
N ASP A 153 -15.46 8.09 -7.22
CA ASP A 153 -14.81 8.27 -8.53
C ASP A 153 -13.54 7.42 -8.66
N ALA A 154 -12.76 7.28 -7.59
CA ALA A 154 -11.55 6.47 -7.56
C ALA A 154 -11.88 4.98 -7.75
N PHE A 155 -12.95 4.48 -7.11
CA PHE A 155 -13.43 3.12 -7.31
C PHE A 155 -13.98 2.90 -8.71
N GLU A 156 -14.71 3.86 -9.28
CA GLU A 156 -15.18 3.77 -10.66
C GLU A 156 -14.03 3.72 -11.66
N GLN A 157 -13.05 4.62 -11.53
CA GLN A 157 -11.87 4.62 -12.38
C GLN A 157 -11.03 3.35 -12.22
N ALA A 158 -10.88 2.83 -11.00
CA ALA A 158 -10.19 1.57 -10.76
C ALA A 158 -10.86 0.38 -11.46
N ARG A 159 -12.20 0.31 -11.43
CA ARG A 159 -12.97 -0.69 -12.20
C ARG A 159 -12.73 -0.55 -13.70
N VAL A 160 -12.74 0.68 -14.23
CA VAL A 160 -12.43 0.93 -15.65
C VAL A 160 -11.03 0.45 -16.02
N PHE A 161 -10.03 0.68 -15.18
CA PHE A 161 -8.67 0.17 -15.41
C PHE A 161 -8.62 -1.36 -15.38
N TRP A 162 -9.30 -2.00 -14.43
CA TRP A 162 -9.42 -3.44 -14.38
C TRP A 162 -10.06 -4.01 -15.65
N ASP A 163 -11.18 -3.46 -16.10
CA ASP A 163 -11.91 -3.97 -17.27
C ASP A 163 -11.12 -3.79 -18.57
N ARG A 164 -10.32 -2.71 -18.67
CA ARG A 164 -9.48 -2.38 -19.82
C ARG A 164 -8.07 -2.96 -19.77
N ARG A 165 -7.74 -3.75 -18.75
CA ARG A 165 -6.40 -4.34 -18.60
C ARG A 165 -6.01 -5.17 -19.82
N ALA A 166 -4.71 -5.19 -20.14
CA ALA A 166 -4.19 -6.00 -21.23
C ALA A 166 -4.19 -7.49 -20.85
N LYS A 167 -5.08 -8.28 -21.45
CA LYS A 167 -5.27 -9.70 -21.13
C LYS A 167 -4.32 -10.65 -21.88
N ASN A 168 -3.35 -10.12 -22.61
CA ASN A 168 -2.43 -10.88 -23.48
C ASN A 168 -1.01 -11.00 -22.91
N LEU A 169 -0.84 -10.85 -21.58
CA LEU A 169 0.42 -11.19 -20.89
C LEU A 169 0.79 -12.65 -21.10
#